data_AF-A0A1H6CMW5-F1
#
_entry.id   AF-A0A1H6CMW5-F1
#
_cell.length_a   1.000
_cell.length_b   1.000
_cell.length_c   1.000
_cell.angle_alpha   90.00
_cell.angle_beta   90.00
_cell.angle_gamma   90.00
#
_symmetry.space_group_name_H-M   'P 1'
#
loop_
_entity.id
_entity.type
_entity.pdbx_description
1 polymer ?
#
loop_
_entity_poly.entity_id
_entity_poly.type
_entity_poly.pdbx_seq_one_letter_code
_entity_poly.pdbx_strand_id
1 'polypeptide(L)'
;MRYRWALALVVLVVAGALGSAFVDPGGGADGEAPPAEQLLRPSEAESYVWPYTSRSRSVEGRTLALNVVIIGTPEDVRTILTDRSELEWTEADEDHEANGSVAIEALNQSASLGGSNEPETTGPDTADPTTEPDTPDPTTEPVTESDSLARLNESIDLSPWRSARGSSRYTYVAENLSSGRWVESEYQLATGTYLGSRTHIRAYPGPSDDWTALQAHTEYWDWFRLRHTVTGIKRGGRTVERDLRDEPFVTDVNRVYHGHSGGGSDGWMSVIRITSANWTLVPSSTTDASARATALGAVGLLPTAAAFAVAAAPLRRRDLRDLALPIAVVGLVLGVRSVGIAAEGLFPATNPKVFAAVLYPTLIAGPFVASALLARNRPGTRMALLAAAGLGAAFVLDWGSVGVRVVSIRLVLHRFALVGVFGLFTLGVAEGDRTLAGSGVALWLVVLAATLFGLV
;
A
#
# COMPACT_ATOMS: atom_id res chain seq x y z
N MET A 1 35.71 -6.53 -16.86
CA MET A 1 35.05 -5.39 -17.56
C MET A 1 33.64 -5.70 -18.06
N ARG A 2 33.36 -6.84 -18.72
CA ARG A 2 32.06 -7.13 -19.40
C ARG A 2 30.78 -6.74 -18.64
N TYR A 3 30.72 -6.91 -17.32
CA TYR A 3 29.48 -6.69 -16.54
C TYR A 3 29.35 -5.29 -15.89
N ARG A 4 30.28 -4.35 -16.13
CA ARG A 4 30.21 -3.00 -15.55
C ARG A 4 28.91 -2.26 -15.89
N TRP A 5 28.38 -2.45 -17.11
CA TRP A 5 27.13 -1.83 -17.54
C TRP A 5 25.89 -2.42 -16.87
N ALA A 6 25.86 -3.74 -16.65
CA ALA A 6 24.77 -4.39 -15.92
C ALA A 6 24.77 -4.01 -14.43
N LEU A 7 25.95 -3.95 -13.82
CA LEU A 7 26.12 -3.45 -12.46
C LEU A 7 25.70 -1.97 -12.34
N ALA A 8 26.14 -1.12 -13.27
CA ALA A 8 25.76 0.29 -13.30
C ALA A 8 24.25 0.49 -13.48
N LEU A 9 23.60 -0.28 -14.37
CA LEU A 9 22.15 -0.19 -14.57
C LEU A 9 21.38 -0.64 -13.32
N VAL A 10 21.80 -1.72 -12.64
CA VAL A 10 21.16 -2.13 -11.37
C VAL A 10 21.43 -1.12 -10.26
N VAL A 11 22.64 -0.55 -10.15
CA VAL A 11 22.94 0.53 -9.20
C VAL A 11 22.10 1.78 -9.48
N LEU A 12 21.87 2.13 -10.75
CA LEU A 12 21.07 3.29 -11.15
C LEU A 12 19.56 3.04 -10.92
N VAL A 13 19.06 1.82 -11.14
CA VAL A 13 17.69 1.41 -10.76
C VAL A 13 17.51 1.42 -9.24
N VAL A 14 18.50 0.94 -8.48
CA VAL A 14 18.47 0.99 -7.00
C VAL A 14 18.54 2.44 -6.52
N ALA A 15 19.42 3.28 -7.07
CA ALA A 15 19.48 4.70 -6.76
C ALA A 15 18.17 5.43 -7.12
N GLY A 16 17.54 5.11 -8.26
CA GLY A 16 16.24 5.66 -8.65
C GLY A 16 15.07 5.18 -7.76
N ALA A 17 15.17 3.98 -7.19
CA ALA A 17 14.21 3.47 -6.20
C ALA A 17 14.41 4.06 -4.78
N LEU A 18 15.62 4.55 -4.48
CA LEU A 18 15.96 5.22 -3.20
C LEU A 18 15.83 6.75 -3.27
N GLY A 19 15.97 7.34 -4.46
CA GLY A 19 16.20 8.78 -4.70
C GLY A 19 14.95 9.67 -4.62
N SER A 20 14.08 9.47 -3.64
CA SER A 20 12.87 10.30 -3.46
C SER A 20 12.42 10.40 -1.99
N ALA A 21 13.38 10.44 -1.06
CA ALA A 21 13.12 10.25 0.37
C ALA A 21 13.95 11.14 1.31
N PHE A 22 14.03 12.45 1.01
CA PHE A 22 14.46 13.47 1.97
C PHE A 22 13.52 14.68 1.94
N VAL A 23 12.24 14.42 2.23
CA VAL A 23 11.26 15.44 2.65
C VAL A 23 10.47 14.84 3.82
N ASP A 24 10.92 15.11 5.03
CA ASP A 24 10.25 14.71 6.27
C ASP A 24 9.70 15.96 6.99
N PRO A 25 8.36 16.13 7.02
CA PRO A 25 7.69 17.11 7.86
C PRO A 25 7.02 16.43 9.08
N GLY A 26 7.73 15.54 9.76
CA GLY A 26 7.29 14.93 11.02
C GLY A 26 7.39 15.90 12.20
N GLY A 27 6.30 16.57 12.55
CA GLY A 27 6.25 17.43 13.75
C GLY A 27 5.33 18.66 13.67
N GLY A 28 4.23 18.60 12.91
CA GLY A 28 3.21 19.66 12.95
C GLY A 28 2.43 19.66 14.26
N ALA A 29 2.13 20.85 14.79
CA ALA A 29 1.15 21.04 15.87
C ALA A 29 -0.28 20.70 15.39
N ASP A 30 -1.28 20.82 16.27
CA ASP A 30 -2.69 20.66 15.89
C ASP A 30 -3.02 21.60 14.71
N GLY A 31 -3.29 21.00 13.57
CA GLY A 31 -3.33 21.68 12.28
C GLY A 31 -4.68 22.31 11.98
N GLU A 32 -4.64 23.33 11.13
CA GLU A 32 -5.79 24.15 10.79
C GLU A 32 -6.96 23.32 10.26
N ALA A 33 -8.17 23.79 10.56
CA ALA A 33 -9.40 23.13 10.15
C ALA A 33 -9.49 23.03 8.62
N PRO A 34 -10.04 21.95 8.06
CA PRO A 34 -10.32 21.90 6.64
C PRO A 34 -11.26 23.04 6.23
N PRO A 35 -11.07 23.65 5.05
CA PRO A 35 -11.97 24.69 4.56
C PRO A 35 -13.44 24.24 4.57
N ALA A 36 -14.34 25.15 4.97
CA ALA A 36 -15.75 24.83 5.21
C ALA A 36 -16.45 24.26 3.97
N GLU A 37 -16.06 24.68 2.77
CA GLU A 37 -16.55 24.16 1.49
C GLU A 37 -16.03 22.76 1.13
N GLN A 38 -15.15 22.18 1.95
CA GLN A 38 -14.70 20.77 1.87
C GLN A 38 -15.33 19.87 2.93
N LEU A 39 -16.18 20.41 3.81
CA LEU A 39 -16.88 19.63 4.83
C LEU A 39 -18.20 19.09 4.28
N LEU A 40 -18.36 17.76 4.25
CA LEU A 40 -19.63 17.14 3.90
C LEU A 40 -20.58 17.22 5.08
N ARG A 41 -21.85 17.50 4.82
CA ARG A 41 -22.95 17.18 5.72
C ARG A 41 -23.46 15.78 5.36
N PRO A 42 -23.33 14.77 6.24
CA PRO A 42 -23.99 13.47 6.06
C PRO A 42 -25.51 13.66 5.91
N SER A 43 -26.19 12.69 5.27
CA SER A 43 -27.61 12.84 4.95
C SER A 43 -28.44 13.05 6.22
N GLU A 44 -29.20 14.14 6.28
CA GLU A 44 -30.09 14.56 7.39
C GLU A 44 -29.42 14.88 8.75
N ALA A 45 -28.14 14.55 8.96
CA ALA A 45 -27.33 14.98 10.11
C ALA A 45 -27.32 16.51 10.29
N GLU A 46 -26.96 17.04 11.46
CA GLU A 46 -26.69 18.48 11.67
C GLU A 46 -25.20 18.81 11.57
N SER A 47 -24.37 17.89 12.07
CA SER A 47 -22.91 17.91 12.01
C SER A 47 -22.33 17.60 10.62
N TYR A 48 -21.01 17.80 10.50
CA TYR A 48 -20.24 17.72 9.27
C TYR A 48 -18.99 16.83 9.45
N VAL A 49 -18.49 16.29 8.34
CA VAL A 49 -17.27 15.48 8.28
C VAL A 49 -16.44 15.82 7.05
N TRP A 50 -15.13 15.93 7.21
CA TRP A 50 -14.20 16.06 6.10
C TRP A 50 -14.07 14.71 5.37
N PRO A 51 -14.26 14.63 4.04
CA PRO A 51 -14.41 13.35 3.31
C PRO A 51 -13.11 12.53 3.16
N TYR A 52 -12.07 12.84 3.92
CA TYR A 52 -10.74 12.24 3.81
C TYR A 52 -10.16 11.88 5.18
N THR A 53 -9.18 10.99 5.18
CA THR A 53 -8.39 10.67 6.38
C THR A 53 -6.95 11.14 6.21
N SER A 54 -6.34 11.62 7.29
CA SER A 54 -4.97 12.11 7.35
C SER A 54 -4.09 11.25 8.28
N ARG A 55 -2.77 11.32 8.08
CA ARG A 55 -1.75 10.77 9.01
C ARG A 55 -1.41 11.71 10.16
N SER A 56 -1.82 12.98 10.06
CA SER A 56 -1.66 14.05 11.05
C SER A 56 -3.03 14.63 11.41
N ARG A 57 -3.10 15.45 12.45
CA ARG A 57 -4.26 16.33 12.70
C ARG A 57 -4.20 17.55 11.78
N SER A 58 -4.09 17.35 10.47
CA SER A 58 -3.99 18.42 9.46
C SER A 58 -4.34 17.93 8.05
N VAL A 59 -4.66 18.84 7.11
CA VAL A 59 -5.10 18.48 5.75
C VAL A 59 -3.95 18.02 4.83
N GLU A 60 -2.70 18.42 5.10
CA GLU A 60 -1.50 18.09 4.31
C GLU A 60 -1.12 16.60 4.40
N GLY A 61 -1.56 15.94 5.48
CA GLY A 61 -1.37 14.52 5.72
C GLY A 61 -2.40 13.61 5.03
N ARG A 62 -3.33 14.16 4.22
CA ARG A 62 -4.43 13.43 3.55
C ARG A 62 -3.95 12.21 2.77
N THR A 63 -4.72 11.12 2.84
CA THR A 63 -4.35 9.79 2.29
C THR A 63 -5.44 9.16 1.43
N LEU A 64 -6.59 8.83 2.02
CA LEU A 64 -7.68 8.09 1.41
C LEU A 64 -9.02 8.74 1.79
N ALA A 65 -10.03 8.56 0.96
CA ALA A 65 -11.37 9.10 1.25
C ALA A 65 -12.18 8.21 2.19
N LEU A 66 -13.13 8.84 2.89
CA LEU A 66 -14.33 8.20 3.41
C LEU A 66 -15.23 7.87 2.22
N ASN A 67 -15.91 6.72 2.25
CA ASN A 67 -16.64 6.21 1.09
C ASN A 67 -17.92 5.43 1.41
N VAL A 68 -18.21 5.20 2.69
CA VAL A 68 -19.53 4.78 3.17
C VAL A 68 -19.91 5.66 4.36
N VAL A 69 -21.18 6.00 4.49
CA VAL A 69 -21.79 6.51 5.72
C VAL A 69 -22.95 5.59 6.07
N ILE A 70 -23.07 5.24 7.34
CA ILE A 70 -24.24 4.52 7.88
C ILE A 70 -24.99 5.49 8.81
N ILE A 71 -26.30 5.65 8.59
CA ILE A 71 -27.20 6.50 9.36
C ILE A 71 -27.95 5.64 10.38
N GLY A 72 -27.78 5.96 11.66
CA GLY A 72 -28.17 5.19 12.85
C GLY A 72 -27.18 5.42 14.00
N THR A 73 -27.51 5.00 15.23
CA THR A 73 -26.64 5.25 16.40
C THR A 73 -25.26 4.59 16.21
N PRO A 74 -24.15 5.18 16.68
CA PRO A 74 -22.82 4.57 16.57
C PRO A 74 -22.74 3.15 17.16
N GLU A 75 -23.45 2.92 18.27
CA GLU A 75 -23.57 1.64 18.94
C GLU A 75 -24.32 0.61 18.07
N ASP A 76 -25.48 0.97 17.50
CA ASP A 76 -26.20 0.10 16.56
C ASP A 76 -25.33 -0.23 15.34
N VAL A 77 -24.62 0.76 14.79
CA VAL A 77 -23.76 0.57 13.62
C VAL A 77 -22.59 -0.37 13.93
N ARG A 78 -21.96 -0.25 15.10
CA ARG A 78 -20.91 -1.20 15.53
C ARG A 78 -21.48 -2.60 15.69
N THR A 79 -22.57 -2.77 16.44
CA THR A 79 -23.14 -4.09 16.73
C THR A 79 -23.72 -4.77 15.48
N ILE A 80 -24.27 -4.02 14.53
CA ILE A 80 -24.70 -4.58 13.24
C ILE A 80 -23.51 -5.13 12.44
N LEU A 81 -22.39 -4.38 12.41
CA LEU A 81 -21.17 -4.77 11.70
C LEU A 81 -20.40 -5.91 12.38
N THR A 82 -20.56 -6.17 13.67
CA THR A 82 -19.88 -7.28 14.36
C THR A 82 -20.75 -8.52 14.57
N ASP A 83 -22.04 -8.36 14.81
CA ASP A 83 -22.91 -9.42 15.36
C ASP A 83 -24.04 -9.85 14.42
N ARG A 84 -24.32 -9.13 13.32
CA ARG A 84 -25.54 -9.32 12.50
C ARG A 84 -25.35 -9.44 10.98
N SER A 85 -24.28 -8.90 10.40
CA SER A 85 -24.00 -8.96 8.96
C SER A 85 -23.72 -10.38 8.42
N GLU A 86 -24.00 -10.63 7.13
CA GLU A 86 -23.56 -11.86 6.43
C GLU A 86 -22.04 -12.12 6.53
N LEU A 87 -21.21 -11.08 6.55
CA LEU A 87 -19.76 -11.21 6.67
C LEU A 87 -19.28 -11.29 8.13
N GLU A 88 -18.37 -12.23 8.38
CA GLU A 88 -17.57 -12.31 9.60
C GLU A 88 -16.56 -11.13 9.62
N TRP A 89 -16.90 -10.06 10.32
CA TRP A 89 -15.97 -8.97 10.65
C TRP A 89 -15.34 -9.22 12.02
N THR A 90 -14.03 -8.99 12.11
CA THR A 90 -13.25 -9.11 13.35
C THR A 90 -12.51 -7.81 13.64
N GLU A 91 -12.25 -7.53 14.92
CA GLU A 91 -11.46 -6.34 15.30
C GLU A 91 -10.05 -6.42 14.68
N ALA A 92 -9.66 -5.36 14.00
CA ALA A 92 -8.43 -5.33 13.22
C ALA A 92 -7.24 -4.96 14.12
N ASP A 93 -6.37 -5.95 14.36
CA ASP A 93 -5.01 -5.83 14.93
C ASP A 93 -4.37 -4.47 14.55
N GLU A 94 -4.20 -3.56 15.51
CA GLU A 94 -3.60 -2.25 15.22
C GLU A 94 -2.13 -2.45 14.81
N ASP A 95 -1.81 -2.09 13.56
CA ASP A 95 -0.43 -2.08 13.10
C ASP A 95 0.30 -0.84 13.64
N HIS A 96 0.59 -0.89 14.95
CA HIS A 96 1.63 -0.10 15.60
C HIS A 96 2.97 -0.39 14.90
N GLU A 97 3.26 0.33 13.80
CA GLU A 97 4.59 0.35 13.17
C GLU A 97 5.60 0.75 14.26
N ALA A 98 6.45 -0.19 14.69
CA ALA A 98 7.30 -0.03 15.86
C ALA A 98 8.20 1.21 15.71
N ASN A 99 7.91 2.24 16.51
CA ASN A 99 8.42 3.58 16.25
C ASN A 99 9.95 3.64 16.40
N GLY A 100 10.63 4.18 15.39
CA GLY A 100 12.09 4.05 15.22
C GLY A 100 12.96 4.80 16.24
N SER A 101 12.35 5.46 17.22
CA SER A 101 13.01 6.30 18.24
C SER A 101 14.02 5.55 19.10
N VAL A 102 13.79 4.25 19.37
CA VAL A 102 14.63 3.40 20.24
C VAL A 102 16.09 3.29 19.76
N ALA A 103 16.39 3.61 18.50
CA ALA A 103 17.74 3.57 17.94
C ALA A 103 18.54 4.89 18.06
N ILE A 104 17.90 6.04 18.32
CA ILE A 104 18.54 7.36 18.17
C ILE A 104 19.04 7.95 19.49
N GLU A 105 18.35 7.71 20.62
CA GLU A 105 18.83 8.17 21.94
C GLU A 105 20.21 7.59 22.31
N ALA A 106 20.49 6.36 21.88
CA ALA A 106 21.77 5.69 22.09
C ALA A 106 22.95 6.34 21.33
N LEU A 107 22.68 7.16 20.31
CA LEU A 107 23.71 7.84 19.52
C LEU A 107 23.93 9.29 19.99
N ASN A 108 22.85 10.00 20.32
CA ASN A 108 22.95 11.42 20.71
C ASN A 108 23.74 11.66 22.00
N GLN A 109 23.77 10.69 22.93
CA GLN A 109 24.57 10.79 24.16
C GLN A 109 26.10 10.83 23.91
N SER A 110 26.57 10.51 22.69
CA SER A 110 27.99 10.54 22.33
C SER A 110 28.47 11.82 21.62
N ALA A 111 27.55 12.75 21.31
CA ALA A 111 27.82 13.89 20.41
C ALA A 111 27.91 15.27 21.09
N SER A 112 27.68 15.38 22.40
CA SER A 112 27.56 16.68 23.10
C SER A 112 28.84 17.08 23.87
N LEU A 113 29.94 17.35 23.15
CA LEU A 113 31.13 18.01 23.71
C LEU A 113 31.84 18.92 22.68
N GLY A 114 31.64 20.23 22.82
CA GLY A 114 32.31 21.28 22.03
C GLY A 114 31.66 21.55 20.66
N GLY A 115 31.63 22.78 20.16
CA GLY A 115 32.08 24.04 20.75
C GLY A 115 31.56 25.25 19.96
N SER A 116 31.60 26.44 20.56
CA SER A 116 31.07 27.68 19.97
C SER A 116 31.88 28.18 18.76
N ASN A 117 31.24 28.92 17.85
CA ASN A 117 31.50 30.36 17.70
C ASN A 117 30.60 31.01 16.61
N GLU A 118 30.17 32.24 16.91
CA GLU A 118 29.61 33.24 15.99
C GLU A 118 30.78 34.10 15.40
N PRO A 119 30.62 34.94 14.35
CA PRO A 119 29.91 36.22 14.52
C PRO A 119 29.21 36.87 13.27
N GLU A 120 28.45 37.91 13.58
CA GLU A 120 28.22 39.18 12.84
C GLU A 120 29.40 39.70 11.96
N THR A 121 29.27 40.54 10.92
CA THR A 121 28.17 41.24 10.16
C THR A 121 28.69 41.46 8.68
N THR A 122 28.27 42.33 7.74
CA THR A 122 27.46 43.58 7.68
C THR A 122 27.02 43.88 6.21
N GLY A 123 26.05 44.78 5.99
CA GLY A 123 25.78 45.43 4.68
C GLY A 123 26.15 46.94 4.71
N PRO A 124 25.53 47.84 3.90
CA PRO A 124 24.67 47.64 2.72
C PRO A 124 25.19 48.44 1.47
N ASP A 125 24.45 48.46 0.33
CA ASP A 125 24.25 49.71 -0.45
C ASP A 125 23.10 49.65 -1.49
N THR A 126 22.84 50.75 -2.20
CA THR A 126 21.56 51.08 -2.88
C THR A 126 21.73 51.57 -4.34
N ALA A 127 20.86 51.15 -5.28
CA ALA A 127 20.37 51.97 -6.42
C ALA A 127 19.36 51.24 -7.34
N ASP A 128 18.32 51.96 -7.77
CA ASP A 128 17.55 51.77 -9.02
C ASP A 128 17.73 53.05 -9.86
N PRO A 129 17.73 52.99 -11.21
CA PRO A 129 16.61 53.62 -11.93
C PRO A 129 16.21 52.97 -13.28
N THR A 130 14.94 52.56 -13.37
CA THR A 130 13.98 52.81 -14.47
C THR A 130 14.41 52.66 -15.95
N THR A 131 13.71 51.83 -16.73
CA THR A 131 13.26 52.11 -18.12
C THR A 131 12.10 51.18 -18.52
N GLU A 132 11.01 51.76 -19.03
CA GLU A 132 9.94 51.10 -19.81
C GLU A 132 9.87 51.75 -21.21
N PRO A 133 9.06 51.26 -22.16
CA PRO A 133 8.99 49.87 -22.66
C PRO A 133 9.11 49.84 -24.20
N ASP A 134 9.34 48.67 -24.80
CA ASP A 134 9.25 48.49 -26.26
C ASP A 134 8.58 47.16 -26.61
N THR A 135 7.72 47.15 -27.65
CA THR A 135 6.89 45.98 -28.01
C THR A 135 6.71 45.84 -29.52
N PRO A 136 7.15 44.72 -30.11
CA PRO A 136 6.67 44.24 -31.40
C PRO A 136 5.77 42.99 -31.30
N ASP A 137 4.93 42.81 -32.32
CA ASP A 137 3.91 41.74 -32.48
C ASP A 137 4.53 40.40 -33.02
N PRO A 138 3.81 39.28 -33.25
CA PRO A 138 4.26 37.99 -32.71
C PRO A 138 4.45 36.89 -33.77
N THR A 139 5.69 36.42 -33.96
CA THR A 139 5.98 35.27 -34.84
C THR A 139 6.90 34.24 -34.19
N THR A 140 6.28 33.20 -33.61
CA THR A 140 6.83 31.84 -33.46
C THR A 140 8.22 31.72 -32.82
N GLU A 141 8.27 31.87 -31.50
CA GLU A 141 9.42 31.45 -30.68
C GLU A 141 9.75 29.96 -30.89
N PRO A 142 11.04 29.59 -31.09
CA PRO A 142 11.48 28.21 -31.12
C PRO A 142 11.52 27.64 -29.69
N VAL A 143 10.66 26.65 -29.40
CA VAL A 143 10.58 26.00 -28.08
C VAL A 143 11.96 25.48 -27.66
N THR A 144 12.49 26.03 -26.57
CA THR A 144 13.80 25.65 -26.02
C THR A 144 13.69 24.42 -25.11
N GLU A 145 14.80 23.71 -24.91
CA GLU A 145 14.84 22.57 -23.97
C GLU A 145 14.53 23.00 -22.52
N SER A 146 14.78 24.26 -22.16
CA SER A 146 14.38 24.85 -20.88
C SER A 146 12.87 24.83 -20.66
N ASP A 147 12.07 25.22 -21.65
CA ASP A 147 10.59 25.14 -21.58
C ASP A 147 10.12 23.68 -21.51
N SER A 148 10.83 22.78 -22.20
CA SER A 148 10.54 21.35 -22.18
C SER A 148 10.80 20.74 -20.80
N LEU A 149 11.89 21.14 -20.13
CA LEU A 149 12.23 20.74 -18.77
C LEU A 149 11.32 21.39 -17.72
N ALA A 150 10.92 22.66 -17.92
CA ALA A 150 9.95 23.34 -17.07
C ALA A 150 8.58 22.64 -17.09
N ARG A 151 8.09 22.27 -18.28
CA ARG A 151 6.84 21.49 -18.43
C ARG A 151 6.96 20.04 -17.95
N LEU A 152 8.14 19.43 -18.02
CA LEU A 152 8.40 18.14 -17.36
C LEU A 152 8.39 18.26 -15.83
N ASN A 153 8.79 19.40 -15.27
CA ASN A 153 8.72 19.66 -13.83
C ASN A 153 7.26 19.97 -13.39
N GLU A 154 6.53 20.75 -14.17
CA GLU A 154 5.10 21.07 -13.95
C GLU A 154 4.19 19.83 -14.07
N SER A 155 4.55 18.86 -14.93
CA SER A 155 3.81 17.60 -15.08
C SER A 155 4.22 16.50 -14.09
N ILE A 156 5.23 16.74 -13.23
CA ILE A 156 5.44 15.96 -12.00
C ILE A 156 4.68 16.67 -10.87
N ASP A 157 3.35 16.72 -11.00
CA ASP A 157 2.48 17.03 -9.86
C ASP A 157 2.74 15.97 -8.78
N LEU A 158 3.42 16.37 -7.70
CA LEU A 158 3.72 15.54 -6.54
C LEU A 158 2.43 15.35 -5.75
N SER A 159 1.59 14.46 -6.30
CA SER A 159 0.20 14.23 -5.91
C SER A 159 -0.01 14.42 -4.41
N PRO A 160 -0.87 15.36 -3.98
CA PRO A 160 -0.98 15.78 -2.59
C PRO A 160 -1.66 14.74 -1.68
N TRP A 161 -1.76 13.50 -2.15
CA TRP A 161 -2.24 12.32 -1.46
C TRP A 161 -1.04 11.51 -0.95
N ARG A 162 -0.84 11.52 0.37
CA ARG A 162 0.18 10.72 1.05
C ARG A 162 -0.19 9.23 1.02
N SER A 163 0.80 8.35 1.11
CA SER A 163 0.55 6.91 1.24
C SER A 163 -0.07 6.57 2.60
N ALA A 164 -1.18 5.83 2.62
CA ALA A 164 -1.79 5.32 3.86
C ALA A 164 -0.91 4.24 4.53
N ARG A 165 0.05 4.66 5.38
CA ARG A 165 0.95 3.81 6.19
C ARG A 165 0.88 4.19 7.68
N GLY A 166 1.10 3.22 8.58
CA GLY A 166 0.94 3.33 10.03
C GLY A 166 -0.51 3.17 10.51
N SER A 167 -0.74 2.87 11.80
CA SER A 167 -2.07 2.67 12.41
C SER A 167 -2.96 3.93 12.33
N SER A 168 -2.59 4.97 13.07
CA SER A 168 -3.45 6.12 13.36
C SER A 168 -3.92 6.88 12.12
N ARG A 169 -5.21 7.13 12.04
CA ARG A 169 -5.83 7.95 11.00
C ARG A 169 -6.81 8.93 11.62
N TYR A 170 -6.66 10.19 11.25
CA TYR A 170 -7.53 11.26 11.70
C TYR A 170 -8.49 11.67 10.58
N THR A 171 -9.75 11.96 10.92
CA THR A 171 -10.60 12.85 10.11
C THR A 171 -11.00 14.06 10.95
N TYR A 172 -11.59 15.06 10.33
CA TYR A 172 -12.13 16.23 11.01
C TYR A 172 -13.66 16.12 11.04
N VAL A 173 -14.24 16.14 12.24
CA VAL A 173 -15.69 16.21 12.46
C VAL A 173 -16.04 17.55 13.10
N ALA A 174 -17.15 18.15 12.68
CA ALA A 174 -17.55 19.48 13.12
C ALA A 174 -19.03 19.54 13.45
N GLU A 175 -19.38 20.07 14.61
CA GLU A 175 -20.77 20.27 15.04
C GLU A 175 -21.43 21.41 14.23
N ASN A 176 -20.62 22.31 13.67
CA ASN A 176 -21.02 23.32 12.69
C ASN A 176 -19.77 23.78 11.91
N LEU A 177 -19.97 24.55 10.82
CA LEU A 177 -18.88 25.01 9.94
C LEU A 177 -17.82 25.92 10.62
N SER A 178 -18.00 26.33 11.88
CA SER A 178 -17.04 27.16 12.64
C SER A 178 -16.39 26.46 13.83
N SER A 179 -16.82 25.25 14.20
CA SER A 179 -16.22 24.51 15.32
C SER A 179 -16.24 22.99 15.11
N GLY A 180 -15.05 22.39 15.11
CA GLY A 180 -14.84 20.96 14.96
C GLY A 180 -13.48 20.51 15.50
N ARG A 181 -13.22 19.20 15.42
CA ARG A 181 -12.07 18.52 16.01
C ARG A 181 -11.53 17.42 15.10
N TRP A 182 -10.20 17.23 15.15
CA TRP A 182 -9.54 16.07 14.54
C TRP A 182 -9.73 14.83 15.43
N VAL A 183 -10.51 13.87 14.98
CA VAL A 183 -10.80 12.60 15.66
C VAL A 183 -10.09 11.44 14.99
N GLU A 184 -9.63 10.49 15.80
CA GLU A 184 -9.12 9.19 15.33
C GLU A 184 -10.29 8.23 15.03
N SER A 185 -10.04 7.10 14.38
CA SER A 185 -11.06 6.06 14.21
C SER A 185 -11.35 5.39 15.55
N GLU A 186 -12.62 5.34 15.96
CA GLU A 186 -13.02 4.76 17.25
C GLU A 186 -12.85 3.24 17.27
N TYR A 187 -13.12 2.58 16.14
CA TYR A 187 -12.88 1.14 15.97
C TYR A 187 -12.49 0.81 14.52
N GLN A 188 -11.80 -0.31 14.36
CA GLN A 188 -11.31 -0.82 13.09
C GLN A 188 -11.72 -2.29 12.96
N LEU A 189 -12.41 -2.66 11.88
CA LEU A 189 -12.84 -4.04 11.61
C LEU A 189 -12.27 -4.54 10.28
N ALA A 190 -12.05 -5.85 10.15
CA ALA A 190 -11.65 -6.47 8.91
C ALA A 190 -12.30 -7.84 8.67
N THR A 191 -12.48 -8.18 7.39
CA THR A 191 -13.03 -9.47 6.93
C THR A 191 -12.24 -9.99 5.73
N GLY A 192 -11.92 -11.29 5.72
CA GLY A 192 -10.98 -11.94 4.80
C GLY A 192 -9.77 -12.52 5.53
N THR A 193 -8.58 -12.48 4.91
CA THR A 193 -7.36 -13.09 5.47
C THR A 193 -6.25 -12.06 5.68
N TYR A 194 -5.56 -12.15 6.83
CA TYR A 194 -4.43 -11.30 7.20
C TYR A 194 -3.27 -11.50 6.22
N LEU A 195 -2.79 -12.74 6.00
CA LEU A 195 -1.65 -13.08 5.12
C LEU A 195 -2.02 -13.23 3.64
N GLY A 196 -3.30 -13.12 3.31
CA GLY A 196 -3.83 -13.08 1.94
C GLY A 196 -4.29 -11.67 1.57
N SER A 197 -5.61 -11.49 1.50
CA SER A 197 -6.26 -10.21 1.31
C SER A 197 -7.56 -10.10 2.11
N ARG A 198 -7.87 -8.88 2.53
CA ARG A 198 -9.02 -8.53 3.37
C ARG A 198 -9.65 -7.20 2.95
N THR A 199 -10.93 -7.03 3.26
CA THR A 199 -11.52 -5.69 3.38
C THR A 199 -11.30 -5.22 4.81
N HIS A 200 -10.95 -3.96 4.97
CA HIS A 200 -10.67 -3.31 6.25
C HIS A 200 -11.49 -2.01 6.28
N ILE A 201 -12.23 -1.79 7.37
CA ILE A 201 -12.98 -0.57 7.63
C ILE A 201 -12.43 0.16 8.86
N ARG A 202 -12.36 1.49 8.80
CA ARG A 202 -12.16 2.37 9.96
C ARG A 202 -13.41 3.20 10.18
N ALA A 203 -13.94 3.20 11.39
CA ALA A 203 -15.16 3.91 11.74
C ALA A 203 -14.87 5.25 12.44
N TYR A 204 -15.59 6.29 12.02
CA TYR A 204 -15.57 7.63 12.60
C TYR A 204 -17.02 8.04 12.88
N PRO A 205 -17.53 7.82 14.11
CA PRO A 205 -18.86 8.27 14.52
C PRO A 205 -19.07 9.78 14.42
N GLY A 206 -20.34 10.18 14.32
CA GLY A 206 -20.76 11.57 14.41
C GLY A 206 -20.48 12.17 15.80
N PRO A 207 -20.16 13.47 15.89
CA PRO A 207 -19.81 14.11 17.16
C PRO A 207 -21.00 14.28 18.12
N SER A 208 -22.22 14.25 17.58
CA SER A 208 -23.49 14.59 18.26
C SER A 208 -24.72 13.89 17.65
N ASP A 209 -24.55 13.10 16.59
CA ASP A 209 -25.61 12.71 15.65
C ASP A 209 -25.58 11.20 15.33
N ASP A 210 -26.74 10.66 14.95
CA ASP A 210 -26.93 9.27 14.52
C ASP A 210 -26.34 8.98 13.13
N TRP A 211 -25.02 9.07 12.99
CA TRP A 211 -24.30 8.53 11.83
C TRP A 211 -22.89 8.06 12.19
N THR A 212 -22.32 7.20 11.33
CA THR A 212 -20.92 6.79 11.36
C THR A 212 -20.36 6.76 9.94
N ALA A 213 -19.28 7.50 9.71
CA ALA A 213 -18.56 7.48 8.44
C ALA A 213 -17.47 6.40 8.45
N LEU A 214 -17.35 5.67 7.34
CA LEU A 214 -16.38 4.61 7.17
C LEU A 214 -15.38 4.96 6.08
N GLN A 215 -14.10 4.73 6.38
CA GLN A 215 -13.10 4.43 5.37
C GLN A 215 -13.11 2.91 5.14
N ALA A 216 -13.63 2.46 4.00
CA ALA A 216 -13.70 1.05 3.64
C ALA A 216 -12.81 0.74 2.43
N HIS A 217 -11.72 0.00 2.63
CA HIS A 217 -10.73 -0.30 1.59
C HIS A 217 -10.34 -1.78 1.55
N THR A 218 -9.92 -2.27 0.38
CA THR A 218 -9.31 -3.61 0.28
C THR A 218 -7.79 -3.52 0.34
N GLU A 219 -7.17 -4.44 1.07
CA GLU A 219 -5.72 -4.53 1.25
C GLU A 219 -5.22 -5.98 1.18
N TYR A 220 -3.92 -6.15 0.95
CA TYR A 220 -3.27 -7.46 0.90
C TYR A 220 -1.94 -7.43 1.65
N TRP A 221 -1.51 -8.57 2.19
CA TRP A 221 -0.19 -8.69 2.81
C TRP A 221 0.91 -8.75 1.75
N ASP A 222 1.77 -7.73 1.72
CA ASP A 222 2.95 -7.68 0.87
C ASP A 222 4.13 -8.35 1.60
N TRP A 223 4.30 -9.66 1.36
CA TRP A 223 5.37 -10.45 1.95
C TRP A 223 6.79 -9.87 1.77
N PHE A 224 7.04 -9.12 0.70
CA PHE A 224 8.35 -8.50 0.41
C PHE A 224 8.48 -7.08 0.97
N ARG A 225 7.45 -6.56 1.66
CA ARG A 225 7.44 -5.27 2.38
C ARG A 225 6.89 -5.40 3.81
N LEU A 226 6.62 -6.62 4.26
CA LEU A 226 6.13 -7.06 5.58
C LEU A 226 5.01 -6.18 6.17
N ARG A 227 4.01 -5.83 5.36
CA ARG A 227 2.84 -5.03 5.78
C ARG A 227 1.66 -5.18 4.84
N HIS A 228 0.47 -4.75 5.28
CA HIS A 228 -0.68 -4.55 4.39
C HIS A 228 -0.47 -3.39 3.41
N THR A 229 -0.83 -3.61 2.16
CA THR A 229 -0.82 -2.58 1.11
C THR A 229 -2.23 -2.39 0.57
N VAL A 230 -2.74 -1.16 0.67
CA VAL A 230 -4.07 -0.79 0.18
C VAL A 230 -4.12 -0.86 -1.35
N THR A 231 -5.20 -1.46 -1.86
CA THR A 231 -5.46 -1.67 -3.30
C THR A 231 -6.57 -0.76 -3.84
N GLY A 232 -7.41 -0.20 -2.98
CA GLY A 232 -8.39 0.84 -3.33
C GLY A 232 -9.65 0.82 -2.47
N ILE A 233 -10.29 1.98 -2.33
CA ILE A 233 -11.52 2.15 -1.53
C ILE A 233 -12.77 1.67 -2.28
N LYS A 234 -12.82 1.83 -3.61
CA LYS A 234 -13.98 1.48 -4.46
C LYS A 234 -14.31 -0.04 -4.50
N ARG A 235 -13.47 -0.91 -3.91
CA ARG A 235 -13.85 -2.31 -3.66
C ARG A 235 -14.36 -2.50 -2.22
N GLY A 236 -13.69 -1.94 -1.22
CA GLY A 236 -14.10 -2.04 0.18
C GLY A 236 -15.49 -1.44 0.46
N GLY A 237 -15.76 -0.23 -0.06
CA GLY A 237 -17.09 0.38 0.08
C GLY A 237 -18.21 -0.47 -0.55
N ARG A 238 -17.93 -1.12 -1.69
CA ARG A 238 -18.87 -2.07 -2.34
C ARG A 238 -18.95 -3.45 -1.67
N THR A 239 -18.03 -3.77 -0.74
CA THR A 239 -18.19 -4.92 0.14
C THR A 239 -19.24 -4.58 1.20
N VAL A 240 -19.09 -3.46 1.92
CA VAL A 240 -20.08 -2.99 2.92
C VAL A 240 -21.45 -2.74 2.28
N GLU A 241 -21.50 -2.08 1.11
CA GLU A 241 -22.74 -1.84 0.33
C GLU A 241 -23.39 -3.12 -0.24
N ARG A 242 -22.71 -4.27 -0.17
CA ARG A 242 -23.31 -5.57 -0.52
C ARG A 242 -23.75 -6.30 0.74
N ASP A 243 -22.85 -6.39 1.72
CA ASP A 243 -23.02 -7.02 3.02
C ASP A 243 -24.29 -6.53 3.73
N LEU A 244 -24.57 -5.22 3.67
CA LEU A 244 -25.72 -4.63 4.35
C LEU A 244 -26.97 -4.42 3.46
N ARG A 245 -26.92 -4.62 2.14
CA ARG A 245 -28.04 -4.22 1.25
C ARG A 245 -29.31 -5.01 1.50
N ASP A 246 -29.15 -6.33 1.61
CA ASP A 246 -30.25 -7.28 1.59
C ASP A 246 -30.66 -7.67 3.02
N GLU A 247 -30.09 -7.00 4.04
CA GLU A 247 -30.36 -7.20 5.47
C GLU A 247 -31.70 -6.58 5.90
N PRO A 248 -32.52 -7.27 6.72
CA PRO A 248 -33.90 -6.86 7.05
C PRO A 248 -34.00 -5.63 7.98
N PHE A 249 -32.88 -5.15 8.53
CA PHE A 249 -32.79 -3.93 9.33
C PHE A 249 -32.32 -2.71 8.52
N VAL A 250 -31.89 -2.89 7.27
CA VAL A 250 -31.53 -1.79 6.36
C VAL A 250 -32.76 -1.32 5.59
N THR A 251 -32.98 -0.01 5.62
CA THR A 251 -34.17 0.66 5.06
C THR A 251 -33.89 1.23 3.68
N ASP A 252 -32.65 1.66 3.44
CA ASP A 252 -32.23 2.35 2.22
C ASP A 252 -30.71 2.19 1.99
N VAL A 253 -30.31 2.11 0.71
CA VAL A 253 -28.91 2.09 0.26
C VAL A 253 -28.77 2.93 -1.00
N ASN A 254 -28.35 4.18 -0.81
CA ASN A 254 -28.15 5.17 -1.86
C ASN A 254 -26.67 5.40 -2.15
N ARG A 255 -26.36 5.93 -3.35
CA ARG A 255 -25.04 6.50 -3.65
C ARG A 255 -25.21 7.99 -3.94
N VAL A 256 -24.63 8.83 -3.11
CA VAL A 256 -24.74 10.29 -3.18
C VAL A 256 -23.45 10.86 -3.78
N TYR A 257 -23.58 11.82 -4.68
CA TYR A 257 -22.45 12.56 -5.24
C TYR A 257 -22.19 13.82 -4.43
N HIS A 258 -20.95 14.00 -4.00
CA HIS A 258 -20.52 15.11 -3.15
C HIS A 258 -19.49 16.03 -3.82
N GLY A 259 -19.04 15.74 -5.05
CA GLY A 259 -18.06 16.56 -5.77
C GLY A 259 -16.60 16.39 -5.34
N HIS A 260 -16.35 16.03 -4.08
CA HIS A 260 -15.00 15.88 -3.53
C HIS A 260 -14.35 14.54 -3.96
N SER A 261 -13.42 14.63 -4.92
CA SER A 261 -12.70 13.50 -5.50
C SER A 261 -11.21 13.49 -5.14
N GLY A 262 -10.58 12.32 -5.25
CA GLY A 262 -9.22 12.07 -4.73
C GLY A 262 -9.23 11.08 -3.57
N GLY A 263 -8.04 10.70 -3.07
CA GLY A 263 -7.91 9.65 -2.05
C GLY A 263 -8.48 8.28 -2.47
N GLY A 264 -8.63 8.05 -3.79
CA GLY A 264 -9.31 6.88 -4.36
C GLY A 264 -10.82 7.03 -4.59
N SER A 265 -11.42 8.16 -4.22
CA SER A 265 -12.83 8.49 -4.47
C SER A 265 -13.05 9.09 -5.87
N ASP A 266 -14.18 8.73 -6.48
CA ASP A 266 -14.72 9.33 -7.71
C ASP A 266 -15.79 10.40 -7.41
N GLY A 267 -15.82 10.93 -6.20
CA GLY A 267 -16.79 11.94 -5.74
C GLY A 267 -18.11 11.36 -5.22
N TRP A 268 -18.29 10.04 -5.26
CA TRP A 268 -19.48 9.35 -4.79
C TRP A 268 -19.24 8.58 -3.48
N MET A 269 -20.15 8.75 -2.52
CA MET A 269 -20.18 8.02 -1.26
C MET A 269 -21.44 7.15 -1.19
N SER A 270 -21.35 5.94 -0.63
CA SER A 270 -22.54 5.13 -0.35
C SER A 270 -23.14 5.57 0.99
N VAL A 271 -24.45 5.79 1.05
CA VAL A 271 -25.20 6.14 2.26
C VAL A 271 -26.18 5.01 2.54
N ILE A 272 -26.05 4.38 3.70
CA ILE A 272 -26.84 3.22 4.15
C ILE A 272 -27.65 3.67 5.36
N ARG A 273 -28.94 3.34 5.43
CA ARG A 273 -29.80 3.72 6.57
C ARG A 273 -30.30 2.47 7.29
N ILE A 274 -30.05 2.37 8.59
CA ILE A 274 -30.57 1.30 9.45
C ILE A 274 -31.82 1.75 10.21
N THR A 275 -32.72 0.81 10.54
CA THR A 275 -33.88 1.05 11.40
C THR A 275 -33.47 1.00 12.87
N SER A 276 -33.34 2.16 13.51
CA SER A 276 -32.89 2.35 14.90
C SER A 276 -33.81 1.80 16.00
N ALA A 277 -34.97 1.23 15.65
CA ALA A 277 -36.05 0.97 16.61
C ALA A 277 -36.41 -0.51 16.84
N ASN A 278 -35.89 -1.47 16.06
CA ASN A 278 -36.38 -2.86 16.19
C ASN A 278 -35.44 -4.01 15.70
N TRP A 279 -34.21 -3.74 15.27
CA TRP A 279 -33.33 -4.79 14.72
C TRP A 279 -33.03 -5.93 15.70
N THR A 280 -33.09 -5.66 17.01
CA THR A 280 -32.93 -6.65 18.09
C THR A 280 -34.02 -7.72 18.10
N LEU A 281 -35.26 -7.37 17.71
CA LEU A 281 -36.39 -8.32 17.59
C LEU A 281 -36.48 -8.99 16.21
N VAL A 282 -35.70 -8.55 15.22
CA VAL A 282 -35.57 -9.26 13.95
C VAL A 282 -34.71 -10.51 14.21
N PRO A 283 -35.22 -11.73 13.94
CA PRO A 283 -34.38 -12.92 13.98
C PRO A 283 -33.25 -12.76 12.97
N SER A 284 -32.00 -12.92 13.39
CA SER A 284 -30.89 -13.02 12.45
C SER A 284 -31.21 -14.14 11.46
N SER A 285 -31.12 -13.87 10.17
CA SER A 285 -31.21 -14.88 9.13
C SER A 285 -29.92 -15.71 9.14
N THR A 286 -29.77 -16.55 10.16
CA THR A 286 -28.73 -17.59 10.27
C THR A 286 -29.00 -18.69 9.25
N THR A 287 -28.90 -18.35 7.97
CA THR A 287 -28.43 -19.30 6.99
C THR A 287 -27.00 -19.66 7.39
N ASP A 288 -26.69 -20.95 7.46
CA ASP A 288 -25.37 -21.42 7.88
C ASP A 288 -24.29 -21.05 6.84
N ALA A 289 -23.78 -19.81 6.92
CA ALA A 289 -22.62 -19.35 6.15
C ALA A 289 -21.37 -20.20 6.45
N SER A 290 -21.31 -20.73 7.68
CA SER A 290 -20.44 -21.82 8.16
C SER A 290 -20.36 -23.01 7.19
N ALA A 291 -21.49 -23.37 6.54
CA ALA A 291 -21.60 -24.46 5.57
C ALA A 291 -21.27 -24.06 4.12
N ARG A 292 -20.91 -22.79 3.86
CA ARG A 292 -20.44 -22.30 2.55
C ARG A 292 -19.00 -21.80 2.55
N ALA A 293 -18.50 -21.27 3.66
CA ALA A 293 -17.07 -20.91 3.80
C ALA A 293 -16.15 -22.13 3.58
N THR A 294 -16.54 -23.29 4.12
CA THR A 294 -15.79 -24.55 4.04
C THR A 294 -15.72 -25.20 2.64
N ALA A 295 -16.47 -24.70 1.66
CA ALA A 295 -16.48 -25.23 0.30
C ALA A 295 -15.49 -24.54 -0.67
N LEU A 296 -14.95 -23.38 -0.32
CA LEU A 296 -14.02 -22.62 -1.18
C LEU A 296 -12.53 -22.84 -0.87
N GLY A 297 -12.20 -23.52 0.24
CA GLY A 297 -10.82 -23.83 0.62
C GLY A 297 -10.07 -24.84 -0.27
N ALA A 298 -10.72 -25.43 -1.28
CA ALA A 298 -10.14 -26.47 -2.14
C ALA A 298 -10.15 -26.17 -3.66
N VAL A 299 -10.93 -25.20 -4.14
CA VAL A 299 -11.07 -24.90 -5.58
C VAL A 299 -10.17 -23.71 -5.97
N GLY A 300 -8.87 -23.90 -5.76
CA GLY A 300 -7.81 -22.96 -6.14
C GLY A 300 -6.57 -23.60 -6.77
N LEU A 301 -6.38 -24.92 -6.61
CA LEU A 301 -5.33 -25.70 -7.27
C LEU A 301 -5.71 -26.10 -8.71
N LEU A 302 -6.23 -25.14 -9.49
CA LEU A 302 -6.14 -25.20 -10.95
C LEU A 302 -4.88 -24.44 -11.37
N PRO A 303 -3.87 -25.09 -11.97
CA PRO A 303 -2.75 -24.35 -12.55
C PRO A 303 -3.28 -23.51 -13.70
N THR A 304 -3.17 -22.18 -13.58
CA THR A 304 -3.45 -21.22 -14.66
C THR A 304 -2.33 -21.24 -15.70
N ALA A 305 -2.11 -22.42 -16.30
CA ALA A 305 -1.21 -22.70 -17.41
C ALA A 305 -1.76 -22.12 -18.74
N ALA A 306 -2.18 -20.86 -18.70
CA ALA A 306 -2.91 -20.15 -19.76
C ALA A 306 -2.45 -18.68 -19.89
N ALA A 307 -1.20 -18.38 -19.51
CA ALA A 307 -0.61 -17.03 -19.61
C ALA A 307 0.75 -16.97 -20.35
N PHE A 308 1.25 -18.09 -20.87
CA PHE A 308 2.46 -18.12 -21.71
C PHE A 308 2.34 -19.13 -22.86
N ALA A 309 1.61 -18.73 -23.91
CA ALA A 309 1.66 -19.38 -25.22
C ALA A 309 2.96 -19.00 -25.96
N VAL A 310 4.11 -19.36 -25.39
CA VAL A 310 5.39 -19.29 -26.11
C VAL A 310 5.34 -20.29 -27.25
N ALA A 311 5.65 -19.85 -28.47
CA ALA A 311 5.62 -20.69 -29.66
C ALA A 311 6.45 -21.98 -29.44
N ALA A 312 5.79 -23.13 -29.51
CA ALA A 312 6.34 -24.42 -29.08
C ALA A 312 7.35 -25.00 -30.08
N ALA A 313 8.52 -24.38 -30.18
CA ALA A 313 9.70 -25.02 -30.74
C ALA A 313 10.03 -26.31 -29.94
N PRO A 314 10.56 -27.37 -30.57
CA PRO A 314 10.79 -28.65 -29.92
C PRO A 314 11.87 -28.56 -28.83
N LEU A 315 11.43 -28.36 -27.57
CA LEU A 315 12.30 -28.21 -26.41
C LEU A 315 13.16 -29.45 -26.20
N ARG A 316 14.49 -29.27 -26.14
CA ARG A 316 15.42 -30.38 -25.91
C ARG A 316 15.35 -30.77 -24.43
N ARG A 317 15.64 -32.04 -24.11
CA ARG A 317 15.71 -32.52 -22.70
C ARG A 317 16.69 -31.75 -21.79
N ARG A 318 17.57 -30.90 -22.34
CA ARG A 318 18.41 -29.97 -21.58
C ARG A 318 17.68 -28.69 -21.20
N ASP A 319 16.91 -28.09 -22.10
CA ASP A 319 16.18 -26.85 -21.84
C ASP A 319 15.09 -27.06 -20.76
N LEU A 320 14.44 -28.23 -20.74
CA LEU A 320 13.53 -28.64 -19.66
C LEU A 320 14.20 -28.69 -18.26
N ARG A 321 15.52 -28.90 -18.19
CA ARG A 321 16.28 -28.85 -16.92
C ARG A 321 16.73 -27.45 -16.53
N ASP A 322 16.69 -26.48 -17.45
CA ASP A 322 16.94 -25.07 -17.15
C ASP A 322 15.67 -24.41 -16.57
N LEU A 323 14.48 -24.85 -17.01
CA LEU A 323 13.18 -24.43 -16.47
C LEU A 323 12.94 -24.80 -14.99
N ALA A 324 13.73 -25.72 -14.43
CA ALA A 324 13.62 -26.12 -13.02
C ALA A 324 13.80 -24.92 -12.06
N LEU A 325 14.66 -23.95 -12.40
CA LEU A 325 14.90 -22.77 -11.55
C LEU A 325 13.69 -21.81 -11.50
N PRO A 326 13.15 -21.29 -12.63
CA PRO A 326 11.96 -20.44 -12.58
C PRO A 326 10.76 -21.13 -11.94
N ILE A 327 10.55 -22.43 -12.20
CA ILE A 327 9.46 -23.20 -11.58
C ILE A 327 9.64 -23.28 -10.05
N ALA A 328 10.85 -23.55 -9.56
CA ALA A 328 11.14 -23.58 -8.13
C ALA A 328 10.93 -22.21 -7.46
N VAL A 329 11.31 -21.11 -8.11
CA VAL A 329 11.13 -19.75 -7.59
C VAL A 329 9.65 -19.36 -7.52
N VAL A 330 8.87 -19.63 -8.58
CA VAL A 330 7.41 -19.41 -8.60
C VAL A 330 6.73 -20.25 -7.52
N GLY A 331 7.04 -21.55 -7.45
CA GLY A 331 6.47 -22.46 -6.46
C GLY A 331 6.81 -22.08 -5.01
N LEU A 332 7.98 -21.48 -4.78
CA LEU A 332 8.39 -21.03 -3.45
C LEU A 332 7.68 -19.75 -3.01
N VAL A 333 7.57 -18.74 -3.87
CA VAL A 333 6.87 -17.48 -3.54
C VAL A 333 5.39 -17.74 -3.29
N LEU A 334 4.72 -18.44 -4.21
CA LEU A 334 3.31 -18.80 -4.05
C LEU A 334 3.10 -19.78 -2.90
N GLY A 335 4.02 -20.73 -2.70
CA GLY A 335 3.99 -21.69 -1.60
C GLY A 335 4.06 -21.01 -0.23
N VAL A 336 4.90 -19.99 -0.05
CA VAL A 336 4.95 -19.18 1.18
C VAL A 336 3.60 -18.53 1.48
N ARG A 337 2.95 -17.89 0.49
CA ARG A 337 1.62 -17.30 0.71
C ARG A 337 0.57 -18.37 1.02
N SER A 338 0.50 -19.44 0.23
CA SER A 338 -0.48 -20.52 0.43
C SER A 338 -0.34 -21.20 1.79
N VAL A 339 0.89 -21.46 2.25
CA VAL A 339 1.13 -22.04 3.58
C VAL A 339 0.81 -21.02 4.69
N GLY A 340 1.09 -19.73 4.50
CA GLY A 340 0.71 -18.68 5.45
C GLY A 340 -0.81 -18.59 5.65
N ILE A 341 -1.57 -18.50 4.54
CA ILE A 341 -3.04 -18.46 4.57
C ILE A 341 -3.63 -19.76 5.15
N ALA A 342 -3.07 -20.92 4.81
CA ALA A 342 -3.52 -22.19 5.37
C ALA A 342 -3.22 -22.30 6.88
N ALA A 343 -2.06 -21.83 7.34
CA ALA A 343 -1.73 -21.82 8.77
C ALA A 343 -2.64 -20.87 9.56
N GLU A 344 -2.93 -19.68 9.02
CA GLU A 344 -3.89 -18.72 9.58
C GLU A 344 -5.27 -19.35 9.77
N GLY A 345 -5.83 -19.97 8.73
CA GLY A 345 -7.15 -20.63 8.80
C GLY A 345 -7.20 -21.90 9.65
N LEU A 346 -6.07 -22.60 9.85
CA LEU A 346 -5.98 -23.78 10.72
C LEU A 346 -5.77 -23.43 12.20
N PHE A 347 -5.28 -22.23 12.51
CA PHE A 347 -4.90 -21.80 13.85
C PHE A 347 -5.38 -20.37 14.18
N PRO A 348 -6.69 -20.06 14.09
CA PRO A 348 -7.22 -18.69 14.19
C PRO A 348 -6.92 -17.99 15.53
N ALA A 349 -6.65 -18.74 16.61
CA ALA A 349 -6.22 -18.19 17.90
C ALA A 349 -4.73 -17.78 17.95
N THR A 350 -3.98 -17.91 16.86
CA THR A 350 -2.55 -17.54 16.76
C THR A 350 -2.39 -16.27 15.94
N ASN A 351 -1.69 -15.26 16.46
CA ASN A 351 -1.47 -14.02 15.71
C ASN A 351 -0.73 -14.31 14.39
N PRO A 352 -1.27 -13.93 13.21
CA PRO A 352 -0.70 -14.32 11.91
C PRO A 352 0.73 -13.79 11.65
N LYS A 353 1.17 -12.75 12.37
CA LYS A 353 2.54 -12.23 12.32
C LYS A 353 3.58 -13.29 12.72
N VAL A 354 3.19 -14.30 13.51
CA VAL A 354 4.05 -15.46 13.85
C VAL A 354 4.33 -16.33 12.62
N PHE A 355 3.30 -16.67 11.84
CA PHE A 355 3.49 -17.43 10.60
C PHE A 355 4.29 -16.63 9.57
N ALA A 356 4.10 -15.31 9.51
CA ALA A 356 4.92 -14.43 8.68
C ALA A 356 6.41 -14.50 9.08
N ALA A 357 6.73 -14.40 10.37
CA ALA A 357 8.10 -14.46 10.87
C ALA A 357 8.78 -15.81 10.59
N VAL A 358 8.05 -16.94 10.64
CA VAL A 358 8.58 -18.28 10.33
C VAL A 358 8.80 -18.50 8.83
N LEU A 359 7.90 -17.99 7.98
CA LEU A 359 7.94 -18.25 6.52
C LEU A 359 8.79 -17.23 5.74
N TYR A 360 8.97 -16.02 6.25
CA TYR A 360 9.76 -14.96 5.58
C TYR A 360 11.24 -15.35 5.33
N PRO A 361 11.98 -16.02 6.24
CA PRO A 361 13.31 -16.55 5.96
C PRO A 361 13.36 -17.48 4.73
N THR A 362 12.35 -18.34 4.56
CA THR A 362 12.21 -19.20 3.37
C THR A 362 12.02 -18.37 2.11
N LEU A 363 11.22 -17.30 2.16
CA LEU A 363 10.97 -16.41 1.03
C LEU A 363 12.23 -15.65 0.57
N ILE A 364 13.01 -15.10 1.51
CA ILE A 364 14.16 -14.26 1.17
C ILE A 364 15.42 -15.07 0.81
N ALA A 365 15.64 -16.23 1.42
CA ALA A 365 16.83 -17.07 1.16
C ALA A 365 16.55 -18.18 0.13
N GLY A 366 15.32 -18.67 0.05
CA GLY A 366 14.92 -19.78 -0.82
C GLY A 366 15.25 -19.63 -2.30
N PRO A 367 14.99 -18.46 -2.94
CA PRO A 367 15.37 -18.23 -4.34
C PRO A 367 16.89 -18.36 -4.55
N PHE A 368 17.70 -17.87 -3.60
CA PHE A 368 19.15 -17.96 -3.63
C PHE A 368 19.63 -19.40 -3.46
N VAL A 369 19.02 -20.18 -2.57
CA VAL A 369 19.29 -21.62 -2.42
C VAL A 369 18.92 -22.39 -3.69
N ALA A 370 17.74 -22.14 -4.26
CA ALA A 370 17.30 -22.76 -5.51
C ALA A 370 18.27 -22.46 -6.68
N SER A 371 18.69 -21.19 -6.82
CA SER A 371 19.68 -20.77 -7.81
C SER A 371 21.04 -21.43 -7.56
N ALA A 372 21.53 -21.44 -6.31
CA ALA A 372 22.78 -22.10 -5.91
C ALA A 372 22.80 -23.62 -6.18
N LEU A 373 21.65 -24.29 -6.21
CA LEU A 373 21.52 -25.71 -6.55
C LEU A 373 21.35 -25.96 -8.06
N LEU A 374 20.60 -25.09 -8.76
CA LEU A 374 20.12 -25.38 -10.12
C LEU A 374 20.89 -24.67 -11.24
N ALA A 375 21.54 -23.53 -10.95
CA ALA A 375 22.22 -22.71 -11.96
C ALA A 375 23.73 -23.01 -12.12
N ARG A 376 24.37 -23.69 -11.16
CA ARG A 376 25.80 -24.05 -11.23
C ARG A 376 26.09 -24.89 -12.48
N ASN A 377 27.21 -24.59 -13.15
CA ASN A 377 27.68 -25.28 -14.36
C ASN A 377 26.67 -25.25 -15.53
N ARG A 378 25.88 -24.17 -15.64
CA ARG A 378 24.95 -23.89 -16.75
C ARG A 378 25.35 -22.57 -17.44
N PRO A 379 24.84 -22.25 -18.65
CA PRO A 379 25.16 -21.00 -19.33
C PRO A 379 24.67 -19.77 -18.53
N GLY A 380 25.60 -18.93 -18.07
CA GLY A 380 25.35 -17.86 -17.09
C GLY A 380 24.20 -16.93 -17.47
N THR A 381 24.28 -16.26 -18.63
CA THR A 381 23.24 -15.35 -19.12
C THR A 381 21.86 -16.02 -19.23
N ARG A 382 21.81 -17.30 -19.63
CA ARG A 382 20.53 -18.05 -19.73
C ARG A 382 19.92 -18.25 -18.36
N MET A 383 20.69 -18.72 -17.37
CA MET A 383 20.16 -18.95 -16.02
C MET A 383 19.77 -17.64 -15.34
N ALA A 384 20.54 -16.57 -15.54
CA ALA A 384 20.22 -15.24 -15.02
C ALA A 384 18.88 -14.72 -15.58
N LEU A 385 18.65 -14.84 -16.89
CA LEU A 385 17.38 -14.46 -17.53
C LEU A 385 16.22 -15.35 -17.08
N LEU A 386 16.41 -16.66 -16.93
CA LEU A 386 15.38 -17.58 -16.43
C LEU A 386 15.04 -17.33 -14.96
N ALA A 387 16.03 -16.99 -14.12
CA ALA A 387 15.81 -16.61 -12.72
C ALA A 387 15.04 -15.29 -12.61
N ALA A 388 15.42 -14.28 -13.40
CA ALA A 388 14.73 -13.00 -13.47
C ALA A 388 13.28 -13.17 -13.97
N ALA A 389 13.07 -13.94 -15.04
CA ALA A 389 11.73 -14.26 -15.55
C ALA A 389 10.89 -15.05 -14.53
N GLY A 390 11.49 -16.01 -13.81
CA GLY A 390 10.82 -16.78 -12.77
C GLY A 390 10.34 -15.91 -11.61
N LEU A 391 11.21 -15.03 -11.07
CA LEU A 391 10.82 -14.12 -9.98
C LEU A 391 9.82 -13.05 -10.45
N GLY A 392 9.97 -12.55 -11.68
CA GLY A 392 8.99 -11.63 -12.28
C GLY A 392 7.60 -12.28 -12.44
N ALA A 393 7.54 -13.51 -12.95
CA ALA A 393 6.29 -14.26 -13.04
C ALA A 393 5.71 -14.56 -11.66
N ALA A 394 6.56 -14.88 -10.68
CA ALA A 394 6.15 -15.10 -9.30
C ALA A 394 5.45 -13.87 -8.70
N PHE A 395 5.98 -12.65 -8.90
CA PHE A 395 5.32 -11.42 -8.44
C PHE A 395 3.98 -11.17 -9.14
N VAL A 396 3.87 -11.41 -10.45
CA VAL A 396 2.62 -11.24 -11.20
C VAL A 396 1.55 -12.25 -10.76
N LEU A 397 1.94 -13.50 -10.53
CA LEU A 397 1.05 -14.55 -10.03
C LEU A 397 0.64 -14.30 -8.56
N ASP A 398 1.56 -13.82 -7.73
CA ASP A 398 1.28 -13.46 -6.33
C ASP A 398 0.23 -12.34 -6.26
N TRP A 399 0.46 -11.22 -6.96
CA TRP A 399 -0.51 -10.13 -7.09
C TRP A 399 -1.85 -10.58 -7.67
N GLY A 400 -1.83 -11.45 -8.68
CA GLY A 400 -3.04 -12.06 -9.24
C GLY A 400 -3.84 -12.85 -8.21
N SER A 401 -3.16 -13.65 -7.36
CA SER A 401 -3.79 -14.48 -6.34
C SER A 401 -4.51 -13.68 -5.25
N VAL A 402 -3.98 -12.52 -4.85
CA VAL A 402 -4.63 -11.59 -3.91
C VAL A 402 -5.56 -10.57 -4.58
N GLY A 403 -5.74 -10.66 -5.91
CA GLY A 403 -6.66 -9.81 -6.67
C GLY A 403 -6.20 -8.37 -6.86
N VAL A 404 -4.89 -8.09 -6.78
CA VAL A 404 -4.29 -6.78 -7.06
C VAL A 404 -4.38 -6.49 -8.55
N ARG A 405 -5.07 -5.40 -8.92
CA ARG A 405 -5.29 -4.98 -10.32
C ARG A 405 -4.55 -3.71 -10.71
N VAL A 406 -4.11 -2.92 -9.73
CA VAL A 406 -3.38 -1.66 -9.91
C VAL A 406 -2.20 -1.70 -8.94
N VAL A 407 -1.02 -1.35 -9.42
CA VAL A 407 0.24 -1.38 -8.66
C VAL A 407 0.88 0.00 -8.74
N SER A 408 1.37 0.54 -7.63
CA SER A 408 2.04 1.84 -7.64
C SER A 408 3.43 1.75 -8.31
N ILE A 409 3.85 2.83 -8.97
CA ILE A 409 5.14 2.86 -9.71
C ILE A 409 6.32 2.53 -8.79
N ARG A 410 6.34 3.08 -7.56
CA ARG A 410 7.34 2.74 -6.53
C ARG A 410 7.41 1.23 -6.24
N LEU A 411 6.26 0.56 -6.14
CA LEU A 411 6.19 -0.88 -5.88
C LEU A 411 6.64 -1.70 -7.10
N VAL A 412 6.33 -1.26 -8.33
CA VAL A 412 6.84 -1.88 -9.57
C VAL A 412 8.37 -1.76 -9.64
N LEU A 413 8.93 -0.56 -9.39
CA LEU A 413 10.38 -0.32 -9.38
C LEU A 413 11.10 -1.20 -8.35
N HIS A 414 10.54 -1.32 -7.14
CA HIS A 414 11.06 -2.23 -6.10
C HIS A 414 11.08 -3.70 -6.54
N ARG A 415 10.00 -4.20 -7.16
CA ARG A 415 10.00 -5.57 -7.73
C ARG A 415 11.00 -5.72 -8.87
N PHE A 416 11.15 -4.72 -9.73
CA PHE A 416 12.12 -4.74 -10.83
C PHE A 416 13.57 -4.76 -10.31
N ALA A 417 13.87 -4.02 -9.25
CA ALA A 417 15.15 -4.08 -8.55
C ALA A 417 15.43 -5.49 -7.98
N LEU A 418 14.46 -6.09 -7.27
CA LEU A 418 14.58 -7.47 -6.77
C LEU A 418 14.82 -8.49 -7.91
N VAL A 419 14.08 -8.38 -9.02
CA VAL A 419 14.29 -9.22 -10.24
C VAL A 419 15.70 -9.06 -10.81
N GLY A 420 16.18 -7.83 -10.99
CA GLY A 420 17.51 -7.56 -11.55
C GLY A 420 18.63 -8.09 -10.65
N VAL A 421 18.53 -7.85 -9.33
CA VAL A 421 19.49 -8.31 -8.34
C VAL A 421 19.54 -9.84 -8.24
N PHE A 422 18.39 -10.53 -8.26
CA PHE A 422 18.33 -11.99 -8.27
C PHE A 422 18.89 -12.59 -9.57
N GLY A 423 18.72 -11.89 -10.70
CA GLY A 423 19.40 -12.20 -11.96
C GLY A 423 20.92 -12.09 -11.86
N LEU A 424 21.45 -11.02 -11.27
CA LEU A 424 22.90 -10.84 -11.03
C LEU A 424 23.48 -11.92 -10.10
N PHE A 425 22.78 -12.27 -9.01
CA PHE A 425 23.19 -13.37 -8.14
C PHE A 425 23.32 -14.68 -8.93
N THR A 426 22.29 -15.00 -9.74
CA THR A 426 22.25 -16.23 -10.53
C THR A 426 23.34 -16.27 -11.61
N LEU A 427 23.69 -15.11 -12.20
CA LEU A 427 24.82 -15.00 -13.11
C LEU A 427 26.14 -15.38 -12.41
N GLY A 428 26.41 -14.81 -11.22
CA GLY A 428 27.60 -15.14 -10.43
C GLY A 428 27.66 -16.61 -10.02
N VAL A 429 26.54 -17.20 -9.59
CA VAL A 429 26.43 -18.63 -9.27
C VAL A 429 26.74 -19.53 -10.47
N ALA A 430 26.27 -19.17 -11.65
CA ALA A 430 26.43 -19.97 -12.87
C ALA A 430 27.84 -19.86 -13.47
N GLU A 431 28.47 -18.68 -13.40
CA GLU A 431 29.84 -18.44 -13.86
C GLU A 431 30.91 -18.80 -12.82
N GLY A 432 30.52 -19.03 -11.56
CA GLY A 432 31.43 -19.32 -10.44
C GLY A 432 32.01 -18.09 -9.76
N ASP A 433 31.60 -16.88 -10.16
CA ASP A 433 32.02 -15.60 -9.56
C ASP A 433 31.33 -15.40 -8.20
N ARG A 434 32.07 -15.72 -7.14
CA ARG A 434 31.66 -15.51 -5.74
C ARG A 434 31.49 -14.04 -5.38
N THR A 435 32.21 -13.13 -6.03
CA THR A 435 32.13 -11.69 -5.76
C THR A 435 30.83 -11.14 -6.33
N LEU A 436 30.51 -11.46 -7.58
CA LEU A 436 29.24 -11.09 -8.21
C LEU A 436 28.04 -11.68 -7.48
N ALA A 437 28.13 -12.95 -7.04
CA ALA A 437 27.10 -13.56 -6.20
C ALA A 437 26.96 -12.85 -4.84
N GLY A 438 28.08 -12.56 -4.15
CA GLY A 438 28.07 -11.82 -2.88
C GLY A 438 27.45 -10.42 -3.01
N SER A 439 27.80 -9.68 -4.07
CA SER A 439 27.17 -8.39 -4.38
C SER A 439 25.67 -8.50 -4.63
N GLY A 440 25.21 -9.58 -5.28
CA GLY A 440 23.77 -9.84 -5.45
C GLY A 440 23.04 -10.03 -4.13
N VAL A 441 23.60 -10.80 -3.18
CA VAL A 441 23.02 -10.97 -1.83
C VAL A 441 23.00 -9.64 -1.07
N ALA A 442 24.09 -8.88 -1.10
CA ALA A 442 24.18 -7.58 -0.41
C ALA A 442 23.14 -6.58 -0.95
N LEU A 443 23.03 -6.44 -2.27
CA LEU A 443 22.04 -5.57 -2.90
C LEU A 443 20.60 -6.01 -2.60
N TRP A 444 20.34 -7.31 -2.50
CA TRP A 444 19.00 -7.84 -2.16
C TRP A 444 18.58 -7.42 -0.75
N LEU A 445 19.48 -7.56 0.22
CA LEU A 445 19.23 -7.13 1.59
C LEU A 445 19.06 -5.62 1.70
N VAL A 446 19.82 -4.82 0.94
CA VAL A 446 19.64 -3.35 0.87
C VAL A 446 18.27 -2.99 0.28
N VAL A 447 17.84 -3.64 -0.81
CA VAL A 447 16.53 -3.36 -1.45
C VAL A 447 15.36 -3.76 -0.53
N LEU A 448 15.47 -4.85 0.23
CA LEU A 448 14.48 -5.20 1.25
C LEU A 448 14.49 -4.23 2.44
N ALA A 449 15.67 -3.87 2.96
CA ALA A 449 15.81 -2.94 4.08
C ALA A 449 15.28 -1.54 3.75
N ALA A 450 15.46 -1.07 2.50
CA ALA A 450 14.90 0.18 2.00
C ALA A 450 13.38 0.29 2.20
N THR A 451 12.67 -0.84 2.22
CA THR A 451 11.22 -0.85 2.47
C THR A 451 10.90 -0.45 3.92
N LEU A 452 11.73 -0.85 4.89
CA LEU A 452 11.54 -0.55 6.32
C LEU A 452 11.62 0.95 6.59
N PHE A 453 12.57 1.63 5.95
CA PHE A 453 12.72 3.10 6.00
C PHE A 453 11.68 3.87 5.17
N GLY A 454 10.60 3.21 4.71
CA GLY A 454 9.50 3.87 4.00
C GLY A 454 9.83 4.36 2.58
N LEU A 455 10.99 4.00 2.03
CA LEU A 455 11.45 4.44 0.70
C LEU A 455 10.57 3.85 -0.43
N VAL A 456 9.82 2.77 -0.14
CA VAL A 456 8.91 2.04 -1.04
C VAL A 456 7.52 1.82 -0.43
#